data_AF-A0A6J0ULJ2-F1
#
_entry.id   AF-A0A6J0ULJ2-F1
#
_cell.length_a   1.000
_cell.length_b   1.000
_cell.length_c   1.000
_cell.angle_alpha   90.00
_cell.angle_beta   90.00
_cell.angle_gamma   90.00
#
_symmetry.space_group_name_H-M   'P 1'
#
loop_
_entity.id
_entity.type
_entity.pdbx_description
1 polymer ?
#
loop_
_entity_poly.entity_id
_entity_poly.type
_entity_poly.pdbx_seq_one_letter_code
_entity_poly.pdbx_strand_id
1 'polypeptide(L)'
;MGSRKPTHAGRACPRRLLRLDCGPPGRCPKRAKLLPEEEGAKGSRSRRCNPKPCPRRRSGSGSPSRPPPPPPLFWLRFQPPEDRLLARGASMGWRWRRGASAWGALAFLLLLCSNGAAPRIASRAKPRGHLAAAAAARDPAAPFLANVSLERPPERRWEPVLRHFDAAFLREACGRIIDEVIPKWVHAIIRPIAKELESFAPQPFAGEIRGICDALGLDVGDGLLLNLAYESTAFCTSILAQDKNGHIYHGRNMDYAFGDILRQITIEVNFVKNGQVKYRGTTFFGYVGLWTGQSPYKFTISGDERDQGNWWENAVAAFLRHSSPVSWLTRTVLSEAEDFEAAVHMLSKTPIIADVFEAAVDMLSKTPIIADVYYIVGGVTPKEGVVITRKRSGPVDIWPLDPLSGGWYRVETNYDHWTTPPPFDDRRTPAVKALNATGQENINLKSLYKVLSVQPVLNKDTIYTTVMSAAAPDQYMTRVRTLE
;
A
#
# COMPACT_ATOMS: atom_id res chain seq x y z
N MET A 1 69.36 14.65 6.95
CA MET A 1 70.06 13.41 7.36
C MET A 1 69.09 12.67 8.27
N GLY A 2 68.41 11.59 7.89
CA GLY A 2 68.87 10.26 7.46
C GLY A 2 67.95 9.28 8.21
N SER A 3 66.94 8.73 7.55
CA SER A 3 66.85 7.30 7.19
C SER A 3 67.13 6.31 8.34
N ARG A 4 66.17 5.41 8.61
CA ARG A 4 66.33 3.95 8.50
C ARG A 4 65.07 3.17 8.87
N LYS A 5 64.74 2.22 7.99
CA LYS A 5 63.88 1.05 8.21
C LYS A 5 64.43 0.14 9.32
N PRO A 6 63.65 -0.90 9.68
CA PRO A 6 64.22 -2.25 9.59
C PRO A 6 63.38 -3.24 8.76
N THR A 7 64.10 -4.01 7.95
CA THR A 7 63.82 -5.36 7.39
C THR A 7 64.13 -6.41 8.48
N HIS A 8 63.64 -7.66 8.58
CA HIS A 8 63.58 -8.82 7.66
C HIS A 8 62.84 -9.97 8.43
N ALA A 9 61.93 -10.75 7.83
CA ALA A 9 62.11 -12.08 7.19
C ALA A 9 61.70 -13.32 8.03
N GLY A 10 60.73 -14.10 7.50
CA GLY A 10 60.86 -15.54 7.27
C GLY A 10 60.19 -16.53 8.24
N ARG A 11 59.13 -17.24 7.79
CA ARG A 11 59.16 -18.67 7.38
C ARG A 11 57.74 -19.22 7.07
N ALA A 12 57.75 -20.29 6.29
CA ALA A 12 56.69 -20.84 5.45
C ALA A 12 55.71 -21.84 6.12
N CYS A 13 54.47 -21.87 5.57
CA CYS A 13 53.55 -22.98 5.22
C CYS A 13 53.39 -24.22 6.14
N PRO A 14 52.17 -24.81 6.26
CA PRO A 14 51.67 -25.64 5.14
C PRO A 14 50.16 -25.61 4.81
N ARG A 15 49.92 -26.06 3.57
CA ARG A 15 48.69 -26.46 2.86
C ARG A 15 47.58 -27.13 3.68
N ARG A 16 46.32 -26.78 3.36
CA ARG A 16 45.24 -27.75 3.03
C ARG A 16 44.17 -27.08 2.15
N LEU A 17 44.19 -27.43 0.86
CA LEU A 17 43.13 -27.18 -0.12
C LEU A 17 42.46 -28.54 -0.38
N LEU A 18 41.16 -28.62 -0.12
CA LEU A 18 40.33 -29.77 -0.48
C LEU A 18 39.89 -29.64 -1.94
N ARG A 19 40.20 -30.67 -2.72
CA ARG A 19 39.83 -30.88 -4.11
C ARG A 19 38.36 -31.30 -4.23
N LEU A 20 37.70 -30.87 -5.30
CA LEU A 20 36.61 -31.61 -5.94
C LEU A 20 37.09 -31.99 -7.34
N ASP A 21 36.94 -33.27 -7.66
CA ASP A 21 37.49 -33.96 -8.82
C ASP A 21 36.78 -33.60 -10.13
N CYS A 22 37.56 -33.39 -11.18
CA CYS A 22 37.14 -33.42 -12.58
C CYS A 22 37.68 -34.70 -13.23
N GLY A 23 36.81 -35.49 -13.88
CA GLY A 23 37.17 -36.69 -14.66
C GLY A 23 37.58 -36.36 -16.12
N PRO A 24 38.28 -37.29 -16.82
CA PRO A 24 39.12 -36.98 -17.98
C PRO A 24 38.45 -37.14 -19.37
N PRO A 25 39.11 -36.69 -20.47
CA PRO A 25 38.52 -36.52 -21.80
C PRO A 25 38.80 -37.68 -22.79
N GLY A 26 37.95 -37.82 -23.83
CA GLY A 26 38.17 -38.82 -24.89
C GLY A 26 37.42 -38.60 -26.21
N ARG A 27 38.15 -38.04 -27.19
CA ARG A 27 38.15 -38.28 -28.66
C ARG A 27 36.97 -37.82 -29.56
N CYS A 28 37.31 -36.90 -30.47
CA CYS A 28 36.70 -36.70 -31.80
C CYS A 28 37.09 -37.80 -32.81
N PRO A 29 36.31 -37.94 -33.91
CA PRO A 29 36.81 -37.57 -35.25
C PRO A 29 35.77 -36.73 -36.05
N LYS A 30 36.14 -35.56 -36.59
CA LYS A 30 36.59 -35.24 -37.97
C LYS A 30 35.54 -35.32 -39.11
N ARG A 31 35.27 -34.12 -39.69
CA ARG A 31 34.95 -33.75 -41.11
C ARG A 31 33.62 -34.27 -41.70
N ALA A 32 32.86 -33.56 -42.55
CA ALA A 32 33.07 -32.44 -43.50
C ALA A 32 31.78 -31.60 -43.61
N LYS A 33 31.78 -30.25 -43.67
CA LYS A 33 31.92 -29.34 -44.83
C LYS A 33 30.97 -29.57 -46.03
N LEU A 34 30.05 -28.60 -46.23
CA LEU A 34 29.68 -27.84 -47.47
C LEU A 34 28.18 -27.79 -47.83
N LEU A 35 27.58 -26.60 -47.58
CA LEU A 35 26.76 -25.72 -48.46
C LEU A 35 25.48 -26.23 -49.20
N PRO A 36 24.59 -25.29 -49.63
CA PRO A 36 23.13 -25.45 -49.65
C PRO A 36 22.55 -25.66 -51.06
N GLU A 37 21.25 -26.02 -51.13
CA GLU A 37 20.45 -25.84 -52.35
C GLU A 37 19.03 -25.33 -52.05
N GLU A 38 18.55 -24.58 -53.04
CA GLU A 38 17.39 -23.71 -53.14
C GLU A 38 16.11 -24.41 -53.66
N GLU A 39 14.99 -23.70 -53.46
CA GLU A 39 13.83 -23.51 -54.35
C GLU A 39 12.86 -24.64 -54.79
N GLY A 40 11.57 -24.31 -54.59
CA GLY A 40 10.47 -24.50 -55.56
C GLY A 40 9.68 -25.81 -55.47
N ALA A 41 8.37 -25.90 -55.71
CA ALA A 41 7.29 -24.95 -56.00
C ALA A 41 5.97 -25.77 -56.09
N LYS A 42 4.83 -25.11 -55.82
CA LYS A 42 3.46 -25.37 -56.36
C LYS A 42 2.77 -26.71 -56.03
N GLY A 43 1.68 -26.70 -55.26
CA GLY A 43 0.30 -26.60 -55.77
C GLY A 43 -0.42 -27.94 -55.55
N SER A 44 -1.71 -28.11 -55.29
CA SER A 44 -2.87 -27.23 -55.34
C SER A 44 -4.09 -27.95 -54.71
N ARG A 45 -5.09 -27.16 -54.32
CA ARG A 45 -6.55 -27.44 -54.31
C ARG A 45 -7.19 -28.31 -53.21
N SER A 46 -7.85 -27.55 -52.33
CA SER A 46 -9.16 -27.77 -51.70
C SER A 46 -10.19 -28.61 -52.48
N ARG A 47 -11.01 -29.36 -51.73
CA ARG A 47 -12.50 -29.31 -51.78
C ARG A 47 -13.13 -29.98 -50.55
N ARG A 48 -14.07 -29.27 -49.91
CA ARG A 48 -14.99 -29.77 -48.88
C ARG A 48 -16.22 -30.43 -49.54
N CYS A 49 -16.81 -31.42 -48.86
CA CYS A 49 -18.23 -31.51 -48.42
C CYS A 49 -18.78 -32.98 -48.36
N ASN A 50 -19.01 -33.45 -47.11
CA ASN A 50 -20.08 -34.28 -46.50
C ASN A 50 -21.26 -34.86 -47.34
N PRO A 51 -22.16 -35.76 -46.79
CA PRO A 51 -22.09 -36.70 -45.64
C PRO A 51 -22.87 -38.07 -45.76
N LYS A 52 -22.67 -38.97 -44.75
CA LYS A 52 -23.56 -40.05 -44.17
C LYS A 52 -23.85 -41.35 -44.99
N PRO A 53 -24.30 -42.50 -44.39
CA PRO A 53 -24.89 -42.74 -43.04
C PRO A 53 -24.39 -43.99 -42.23
N CYS A 54 -24.96 -44.15 -41.01
CA CYS A 54 -24.76 -45.16 -39.95
C CYS A 54 -24.95 -46.66 -40.31
N PRO A 55 -24.61 -47.56 -39.36
CA PRO A 55 -25.66 -48.42 -38.80
C PRO A 55 -25.71 -48.53 -37.26
N ARG A 56 -26.94 -48.88 -36.80
CA ARG A 56 -27.46 -49.33 -35.48
C ARG A 56 -26.69 -50.55 -34.92
N ARG A 57 -26.75 -51.05 -33.67
CA ARG A 57 -27.61 -51.03 -32.44
C ARG A 57 -26.74 -51.77 -31.37
N ARG A 58 -26.83 -51.52 -30.05
CA ARG A 58 -27.72 -52.25 -29.12
C ARG A 58 -27.65 -51.64 -27.71
N SER A 59 -28.80 -51.76 -27.07
CA SER A 59 -29.27 -51.33 -25.76
C SER A 59 -28.64 -52.06 -24.56
N GLY A 60 -28.38 -51.30 -23.49
CA GLY A 60 -28.24 -51.78 -22.12
C GLY A 60 -28.94 -50.80 -21.18
N SER A 61 -29.96 -51.29 -20.47
CA SER A 61 -30.87 -50.57 -19.57
C SER A 61 -30.20 -50.21 -18.24
N GLY A 62 -30.35 -48.94 -17.83
CA GLY A 62 -30.00 -48.47 -16.48
C GLY A 62 -30.59 -47.09 -16.23
N SER A 63 -31.74 -47.05 -15.57
CA SER A 63 -32.43 -45.84 -15.14
C SER A 63 -31.81 -45.25 -13.86
N PRO A 64 -31.51 -43.95 -13.79
CA PRO A 64 -31.36 -43.23 -12.53
C PRO A 64 -32.61 -42.40 -12.23
N SER A 65 -33.19 -42.68 -11.08
CA SER A 65 -34.27 -41.92 -10.43
C SER A 65 -33.86 -40.46 -10.17
N ARG A 66 -34.75 -39.52 -10.50
CA ARG A 66 -34.61 -38.10 -10.12
C ARG A 66 -34.82 -37.92 -8.61
N PRO A 67 -34.05 -37.06 -7.93
CA PRO A 67 -34.34 -36.66 -6.56
C PRO A 67 -35.54 -35.68 -6.52
N PRO A 68 -36.36 -35.69 -5.45
CA PRO A 68 -37.51 -34.80 -5.30
C PRO A 68 -37.09 -33.35 -4.97
N PRO A 69 -37.92 -32.34 -5.32
CA PRO A 69 -37.64 -30.93 -5.04
C PRO A 69 -37.82 -30.58 -3.55
N PRO A 70 -37.10 -29.56 -3.03
CA PRO A 70 -37.23 -29.12 -1.65
C PRO A 70 -38.55 -28.37 -1.40
N PRO A 71 -39.09 -28.39 -0.16
CA PRO A 71 -40.34 -27.74 0.20
C PRO A 71 -40.20 -26.20 0.30
N PRO A 72 -41.31 -25.44 0.15
CA PRO A 72 -41.27 -23.98 0.05
C PRO A 72 -41.02 -23.28 1.41
N LEU A 73 -40.16 -22.26 1.37
CA LEU A 73 -39.92 -21.33 2.47
C LEU A 73 -41.15 -20.44 2.70
N PHE A 74 -41.83 -20.65 3.83
CA PHE A 74 -42.88 -19.77 4.32
C PHE A 74 -42.29 -18.44 4.80
N TRP A 75 -42.65 -17.37 4.11
CA TRP A 75 -42.44 -15.99 4.56
C TRP A 75 -43.48 -15.65 5.63
N LEU A 76 -43.06 -15.57 6.89
CA LEU A 76 -43.86 -14.94 7.95
C LEU A 76 -43.74 -13.42 7.79
N ARG A 77 -44.77 -12.83 7.17
CA ARG A 77 -45.13 -11.42 7.32
C ARG A 77 -45.41 -11.14 8.79
N PHE A 78 -44.61 -10.27 9.42
CA PHE A 78 -45.02 -9.57 10.64
C PHE A 78 -45.33 -8.13 10.26
N GLN A 79 -46.61 -7.74 10.41
CA GLN A 79 -47.05 -6.35 10.43
C GLN A 79 -46.67 -5.71 11.77
N PRO A 80 -46.35 -4.41 11.82
CA PRO A 80 -46.10 -3.70 13.08
C PRO A 80 -47.44 -3.37 13.77
N PRO A 81 -47.53 -3.42 15.11
CA PRO A 81 -48.64 -2.79 15.81
C PRO A 81 -48.33 -1.31 16.07
N GLU A 82 -49.31 -0.48 15.75
CA GLU A 82 -49.39 0.92 16.14
C GLU A 82 -49.56 1.10 17.67
N ASP A 83 -49.23 2.32 18.09
CA ASP A 83 -49.18 2.86 19.43
C ASP A 83 -50.38 2.57 20.35
N ARG A 84 -50.08 2.36 21.65
CA ARG A 84 -50.76 3.04 22.77
C ARG A 84 -50.06 2.78 24.13
N LEU A 85 -49.55 3.88 24.70
CA LEU A 85 -49.75 4.36 26.07
C LEU A 85 -49.36 3.44 27.27
N LEU A 86 -48.28 3.80 27.99
CA LEU A 86 -48.31 4.46 29.31
C LEU A 86 -47.03 4.20 30.13
N ALA A 87 -46.56 5.29 30.72
CA ALA A 87 -45.48 5.34 31.69
C ALA A 87 -45.76 4.47 32.92
N ARG A 88 -44.82 3.56 33.25
CA ARG A 88 -44.51 3.16 34.63
C ARG A 88 -43.02 2.92 34.75
N GLY A 89 -42.37 3.76 35.56
CA GLY A 89 -40.98 3.59 35.96
C GLY A 89 -40.82 2.30 36.76
N ALA A 90 -39.91 1.44 36.31
CA ALA A 90 -39.34 0.38 37.12
C ALA A 90 -37.82 0.39 36.87
N SER A 91 -37.08 0.75 37.92
CA SER A 91 -35.63 0.66 37.98
C SER A 91 -35.19 -0.81 37.86
N MET A 92 -34.82 -1.25 36.66
CA MET A 92 -34.07 -2.49 36.48
C MET A 92 -32.58 -2.17 36.60
N GLY A 93 -32.03 -2.43 37.79
CA GLY A 93 -30.58 -2.48 37.99
C GLY A 93 -30.00 -3.65 37.22
N TRP A 94 -29.20 -3.35 36.19
CA TRP A 94 -28.45 -4.35 35.45
C TRP A 94 -27.24 -4.78 36.29
N ARG A 95 -27.33 -5.96 36.92
CA ARG A 95 -26.17 -6.68 37.43
C ARG A 95 -25.34 -7.17 36.24
N TRP A 96 -24.15 -6.60 36.06
CA TRP A 96 -23.10 -7.17 35.21
C TRP A 96 -22.78 -8.59 35.70
N ARG A 97 -23.17 -9.61 34.92
CA ARG A 97 -22.60 -10.95 35.09
C ARG A 97 -21.13 -10.87 34.68
N ARG A 98 -20.22 -11.09 35.64
CA ARG A 98 -18.80 -11.31 35.38
C ARG A 98 -18.69 -12.52 34.44
N GLY A 99 -18.32 -12.30 33.18
CA GLY A 99 -18.21 -13.37 32.18
C GLY A 99 -18.28 -12.93 30.72
N ALA A 100 -18.77 -11.71 30.41
CA ALA A 100 -18.53 -11.13 29.09
C ALA A 100 -17.04 -10.71 29.01
N SER A 101 -16.27 -11.36 28.13
CA SER A 101 -14.94 -10.87 27.78
C SER A 101 -15.07 -9.42 27.27
N ALA A 102 -14.04 -8.59 27.46
CA ALA A 102 -14.01 -7.23 26.91
C ALA A 102 -14.41 -7.20 25.41
N TRP A 103 -14.09 -8.30 24.71
CA TRP A 103 -14.49 -8.63 23.34
C TRP A 103 -16.00 -8.72 23.09
N GLY A 104 -16.76 -9.36 23.99
CA GLY A 104 -18.22 -9.45 23.88
C GLY A 104 -18.91 -8.10 24.08
N ALA A 105 -18.39 -7.27 24.98
CA ALA A 105 -18.89 -5.91 25.21
C ALA A 105 -18.54 -4.98 24.04
N LEU A 106 -17.32 -5.07 23.49
CA LEU A 106 -16.86 -4.30 22.33
C LEU A 106 -17.67 -4.63 21.08
N ALA A 107 -17.86 -5.93 20.77
CA ALA A 107 -18.67 -6.36 19.64
C ALA A 107 -20.12 -5.89 19.78
N PHE A 108 -20.71 -5.99 20.97
CA PHE A 108 -22.08 -5.56 21.23
C PHE A 108 -22.25 -4.03 21.12
N LEU A 109 -21.29 -3.24 21.62
CA LEU A 109 -21.28 -1.77 21.47
C LEU A 109 -21.12 -1.33 20.02
N LEU A 110 -20.21 -1.96 19.27
CA LEU A 110 -20.02 -1.69 17.84
C LEU A 110 -21.27 -2.04 17.02
N LEU A 111 -21.98 -3.13 17.37
CA LEU A 111 -23.25 -3.52 16.76
C LEU A 111 -24.40 -2.57 17.12
N LEU A 112 -24.48 -2.07 18.36
CA LEU A 112 -25.54 -1.16 18.78
C LEU A 112 -25.43 0.23 18.16
N CYS A 113 -24.21 0.71 17.91
CA CYS A 113 -23.97 2.00 17.26
C CYS A 113 -24.26 1.98 15.73
N SER A 114 -24.54 0.82 15.13
CA SER A 114 -24.86 0.67 13.70
C SER A 114 -26.22 1.24 13.28
N ASN A 115 -27.08 1.61 14.24
CA ASN A 115 -28.41 2.20 13.99
C ASN A 115 -28.45 3.73 14.12
N GLY A 116 -27.32 4.40 14.36
CA GLY A 116 -27.21 5.86 14.36
C GLY A 116 -26.67 6.36 13.03
N ALA A 117 -27.47 7.10 12.27
CA ALA A 117 -26.99 7.79 11.07
C ALA A 117 -25.85 8.76 11.44
N ALA A 118 -24.64 8.49 10.96
CA ALA A 118 -23.51 9.40 11.11
C ALA A 118 -23.72 10.63 10.20
N PRO A 119 -23.46 11.86 10.68
CA PRO A 119 -23.56 13.05 9.84
C PRO A 119 -22.41 13.03 8.83
N ARG A 120 -22.74 13.22 7.55
CA ARG A 120 -21.75 13.55 6.50
C ARG A 120 -21.11 14.88 6.86
N ILE A 121 -19.81 14.88 7.15
CA ILE A 121 -19.04 16.10 7.35
C ILE A 121 -18.87 16.77 5.98
N ALA A 122 -19.76 17.72 5.67
CA ALA A 122 -19.59 18.63 4.56
C ALA A 122 -18.65 19.76 5.01
N SER A 123 -17.41 19.77 4.54
CA SER A 123 -16.44 20.83 4.78
C SER A 123 -16.82 22.10 4.00
N ARG A 124 -17.71 22.92 4.57
CA ARG A 124 -18.11 24.20 3.99
C ARG A 124 -17.24 25.34 4.56
N ALA A 125 -16.02 25.48 4.07
CA ALA A 125 -15.20 26.67 4.36
C ALA A 125 -15.66 27.84 3.46
N LYS A 126 -16.13 28.94 4.07
CA LYS A 126 -16.38 30.22 3.39
C LYS A 126 -15.06 31.00 3.23
N PRO A 127 -14.81 31.67 2.10
CA PRO A 127 -13.60 32.47 1.92
C PRO A 127 -13.71 33.79 2.68
N ARG A 128 -12.70 34.12 3.49
CA ARG A 128 -12.44 35.50 3.92
C ARG A 128 -11.25 36.02 3.11
N GLY A 129 -11.50 37.06 2.33
CA GLY A 129 -10.48 37.73 1.54
C GLY A 129 -9.55 38.54 2.44
N HIS A 130 -8.26 38.26 2.34
CA HIS A 130 -7.20 39.19 2.68
C HIS A 130 -6.25 39.29 1.50
N LEU A 131 -5.96 40.53 1.10
CA LEU A 131 -5.07 40.89 0.01
C LEU A 131 -3.68 40.28 0.22
N ALA A 132 -3.25 39.43 -0.71
CA ALA A 132 -1.92 38.85 -0.72
C ALA A 132 -0.92 39.86 -1.29
N ALA A 133 0.06 40.26 -0.47
CA ALA A 133 1.32 40.78 -0.97
C ALA A 133 2.09 39.59 -1.58
N ALA A 134 2.57 39.73 -2.81
CA ALA A 134 3.32 38.69 -3.51
C ALA A 134 4.63 38.40 -2.74
N ALA A 135 4.62 37.31 -1.97
CA ALA A 135 5.83 36.69 -1.47
C ALA A 135 6.53 35.98 -2.65
N ALA A 136 7.84 36.13 -2.75
CA ALA A 136 8.63 35.41 -3.73
C ALA A 136 8.57 33.91 -3.39
N ALA A 137 8.10 33.09 -4.33
CA ALA A 137 7.95 31.64 -4.17
C ALA A 137 9.26 31.03 -3.63
N ARG A 138 9.23 30.56 -2.38
CA ARG A 138 10.34 29.79 -1.80
C ARG A 138 10.37 28.41 -2.46
N ASP A 139 11.58 27.94 -2.78
CA ASP A 139 11.75 26.55 -3.23
C ASP A 139 11.20 25.59 -2.16
N PRO A 140 10.38 24.59 -2.55
CA PRO A 140 9.87 23.59 -1.62
C PRO A 140 10.98 22.91 -0.82
N ALA A 141 10.88 22.97 0.51
CA ALA A 141 11.89 22.43 1.41
C ALA A 141 11.96 20.89 1.33
N ALA A 142 13.17 20.33 1.37
CA ALA A 142 13.35 18.91 1.60
C ALA A 142 13.01 18.60 3.08
N PRO A 143 12.27 17.52 3.37
CA PRO A 143 12.02 17.10 4.74
C PRO A 143 13.30 16.59 5.42
N PHE A 144 13.26 16.45 6.74
CA PHE A 144 14.34 15.82 7.50
C PHE A 144 14.54 14.36 7.07
N LEU A 145 15.77 13.97 6.77
CA LEU A 145 16.15 12.59 6.47
C LEU A 145 16.61 11.87 7.73
N ALA A 146 15.80 10.92 8.18
CA ALA A 146 16.04 10.08 9.34
C ALA A 146 16.64 8.72 8.96
N ASN A 147 17.44 8.15 9.86
CA ASN A 147 17.88 6.75 9.79
C ASN A 147 17.24 5.97 10.95
N VAL A 148 16.50 4.92 10.63
CA VAL A 148 15.90 4.01 11.61
C VAL A 148 16.55 2.64 11.48
N SER A 149 17.29 2.23 12.51
CA SER A 149 17.93 0.91 12.54
C SER A 149 16.91 -0.18 12.89
N LEU A 150 16.71 -1.13 11.98
CA LEU A 150 15.85 -2.30 12.17
C LEU A 150 16.42 -3.33 13.15
N GLU A 151 17.70 -3.19 13.53
CA GLU A 151 18.37 -4.03 14.53
C GLU A 151 18.04 -3.62 15.96
N ARG A 152 17.53 -2.40 16.16
CA ARG A 152 16.99 -1.98 17.46
C ARG A 152 15.66 -2.68 17.74
N PRO A 153 15.37 -2.99 19.02
CA PRO A 153 14.03 -3.42 19.41
C PRO A 153 13.02 -2.37 18.96
N PRO A 154 11.84 -2.77 18.46
CA PRO A 154 10.81 -1.87 17.93
C PRO A 154 10.56 -0.61 18.79
N GLU A 155 10.50 -0.78 20.11
CA GLU A 155 10.25 0.27 21.11
C GLU A 155 11.32 1.37 21.14
N ARG A 156 12.51 1.11 20.59
CA ARG A 156 13.67 2.02 20.65
C ARG A 156 14.10 2.54 19.27
N ARG A 157 13.37 2.16 18.21
CA ARG A 157 13.73 2.48 16.82
C ARG A 157 13.63 3.97 16.50
N TRP A 158 12.59 4.64 17.00
CA TRP A 158 12.27 6.02 16.68
C TRP A 158 12.89 7.05 17.62
N GLU A 159 13.51 6.64 18.72
CA GLU A 159 14.09 7.56 19.72
C GLU A 159 15.14 8.52 19.17
N PRO A 160 16.06 8.13 18.27
CA PRO A 160 17.02 9.07 17.69
C PRO A 160 16.31 10.16 16.88
N VAL A 161 15.23 9.79 16.19
CA VAL A 161 14.46 10.69 15.33
C VAL A 161 13.67 11.68 16.19
N LEU A 162 13.09 11.23 17.30
CA LEU A 162 12.33 12.06 18.24
C LEU A 162 13.12 13.29 18.72
N ARG A 163 14.45 13.19 18.87
CA ARG A 163 15.31 14.28 19.34
C ARG A 163 15.33 15.50 18.43
N HIS A 164 14.84 15.38 17.20
CA HIS A 164 14.76 16.44 16.22
C HIS A 164 13.41 17.18 16.24
N PHE A 165 12.48 16.78 17.10
CA PHE A 165 11.15 17.35 17.18
C PHE A 165 10.85 17.91 18.57
N ASP A 166 10.05 18.96 18.61
CA ASP A 166 9.49 19.47 19.86
C ASP A 166 8.39 18.52 20.37
N ALA A 167 8.64 17.88 21.52
CA ALA A 167 7.72 16.92 22.10
C ALA A 167 6.38 17.55 22.53
N ALA A 168 6.35 18.83 22.92
CA ALA A 168 5.11 19.51 23.26
C ALA A 168 4.25 19.75 22.02
N PHE A 169 4.88 20.20 20.92
CA PHE A 169 4.21 20.32 19.63
C PHE A 169 3.64 18.98 19.15
N LEU A 170 4.42 17.89 19.25
CA LEU A 170 3.94 16.56 18.86
C LEU A 170 2.76 16.06 19.69
N ARG A 171 2.76 16.32 21.01
CA ARG A 171 1.61 15.99 21.88
C ARG A 171 0.36 16.78 21.50
N GLU A 172 0.49 18.07 21.25
CA GLU A 172 -0.63 18.94 20.85
C GLU A 172 -1.18 18.52 19.47
N ALA A 173 -0.28 18.26 18.51
CA ALA A 173 -0.64 17.75 17.19
C ALA A 173 -1.41 16.43 17.26
N CYS A 174 -0.94 15.47 18.07
CA CYS A 174 -1.61 14.19 18.31
C CYS A 174 -3.03 14.40 18.85
N GLY A 175 -3.18 15.20 19.91
CA GLY A 175 -4.48 15.49 20.51
C GLY A 175 -5.46 16.13 19.52
N ARG A 176 -5.01 17.14 18.76
CA ARG A 176 -5.85 17.82 17.77
C ARG A 176 -6.31 16.90 16.64
N ILE A 177 -5.41 16.08 16.08
CA ILE A 177 -5.77 15.15 14.99
C ILE A 177 -6.79 14.13 15.49
N ILE A 178 -6.58 13.57 16.69
CA ILE A 178 -7.53 12.61 17.28
C ILE A 178 -8.89 13.28 17.51
N ASP A 179 -8.93 14.45 18.13
CA ASP A 179 -10.17 15.15 18.46
C ASP A 179 -10.99 15.53 17.21
N GLU A 180 -10.33 15.88 16.11
CA GLU A 180 -10.97 16.29 14.86
C GLU A 180 -11.36 15.11 13.93
N VAL A 181 -10.57 14.03 13.92
CA VAL A 181 -10.77 12.90 12.99
C VAL A 181 -11.53 11.73 13.64
N ILE A 182 -11.26 11.45 14.91
CA ILE A 182 -11.77 10.26 15.60
C ILE A 182 -13.07 10.59 16.34
N PRO A 183 -14.19 9.90 16.05
CA PRO A 183 -15.43 10.11 16.80
C PRO A 183 -15.25 9.82 18.30
N LYS A 184 -15.81 10.67 19.17
CA LYS A 184 -15.66 10.57 20.64
C LYS A 184 -16.00 9.19 21.22
N TRP A 185 -17.00 8.51 20.65
CA TRP A 185 -17.40 7.18 21.09
C TRP A 185 -16.32 6.12 20.81
N VAL A 186 -15.57 6.26 19.72
CA VAL A 186 -14.44 5.39 19.38
C VAL A 186 -13.32 5.64 20.37
N HIS A 187 -12.98 6.90 20.60
CA HIS A 187 -11.91 7.28 21.51
C HIS A 187 -12.15 6.69 22.91
N ALA A 188 -13.38 6.79 23.41
CA ALA A 188 -13.79 6.23 24.70
C ALA A 188 -13.68 4.69 24.78
N ILE A 189 -13.84 3.99 23.64
CA ILE A 189 -13.77 2.52 23.57
C ILE A 189 -12.33 2.03 23.40
N ILE A 190 -11.55 2.65 22.53
CA ILE A 190 -10.21 2.15 22.16
C ILE A 190 -9.18 2.47 23.22
N ARG A 191 -9.25 3.65 23.87
CA ARG A 191 -8.25 4.07 24.85
C ARG A 191 -8.09 3.07 26.03
N PRO A 192 -9.14 2.52 26.65
CA PRO A 192 -9.00 1.51 27.70
C PRO A 192 -8.46 0.16 27.20
N ILE A 193 -8.74 -0.18 25.94
CA ILE A 193 -8.50 -1.50 25.34
C ILE A 193 -7.09 -1.58 24.72
N ALA A 194 -6.49 -0.45 24.36
CA ALA A 194 -5.15 -0.35 23.81
C ALA A 194 -4.02 -0.80 24.78
N LYS A 195 -4.35 -1.09 26.05
CA LYS A 195 -3.43 -1.82 26.95
C LYS A 195 -3.09 -3.22 26.41
N GLU A 196 -3.97 -3.80 25.60
CA GLU A 196 -3.74 -5.02 24.82
C GLU A 196 -3.35 -4.67 23.36
N LEU A 197 -2.48 -3.67 23.15
CA LEU A 197 -2.07 -3.20 21.82
C LEU A 197 -1.68 -4.33 20.86
N GLU A 198 -1.01 -5.35 21.36
CA GLU A 198 -0.55 -6.50 20.56
C GLU A 198 -1.69 -7.38 20.04
N SER A 199 -2.88 -7.27 20.62
CA SER A 199 -4.10 -7.87 20.07
C SER A 199 -4.64 -7.11 18.85
N PHE A 200 -4.21 -5.86 18.63
CA PHE A 200 -4.70 -5.00 17.55
C PHE A 200 -3.66 -4.64 16.51
N ALA A 201 -2.38 -4.61 16.90
CA ALA A 201 -1.26 -4.28 16.05
C ALA A 201 -0.20 -5.38 16.12
N PRO A 202 0.20 -6.00 14.99
CA PRO A 202 1.29 -6.95 14.99
C PRO A 202 2.63 -6.24 15.26
N GLN A 203 3.63 -7.01 15.71
CA GLN A 203 5.00 -6.53 15.68
C GLN A 203 5.47 -6.37 14.21
N PRO A 204 6.30 -5.38 13.89
CA PRO A 204 6.95 -4.44 14.82
C PRO A 204 6.11 -3.20 15.18
N PHE A 205 4.93 -3.02 14.58
CA PHE A 205 4.14 -1.79 14.71
C PHE A 205 3.71 -1.52 16.15
N ALA A 206 3.27 -2.56 16.89
CA ALA A 206 2.92 -2.41 18.29
C ALA A 206 4.07 -1.85 19.15
N GLY A 207 5.25 -2.46 19.03
CA GLY A 207 6.41 -2.00 19.81
C GLY A 207 6.85 -0.59 19.41
N GLU A 208 6.84 -0.26 18.12
CA GLU A 208 7.17 1.10 17.67
C GLU A 208 6.18 2.17 18.16
N ILE A 209 4.88 1.90 18.10
CA ILE A 209 3.84 2.81 18.64
C ILE A 209 4.04 3.00 20.15
N ARG A 210 4.24 1.91 20.89
CA ARG A 210 4.47 1.94 22.34
C ARG A 210 5.70 2.78 22.68
N GLY A 211 6.82 2.55 21.99
CA GLY A 211 8.06 3.30 22.19
C GLY A 211 7.92 4.80 21.95
N ILE A 212 7.21 5.20 20.90
CA ILE A 212 6.90 6.61 20.62
C ILE A 212 6.03 7.21 21.73
N CYS A 213 4.99 6.50 22.16
CA CYS A 213 4.08 6.97 23.21
C CYS A 213 4.79 7.14 24.55
N ASP A 214 5.57 6.15 24.97
CA ASP A 214 6.35 6.17 26.21
C ASP A 214 7.31 7.37 26.23
N ALA A 215 8.00 7.62 25.11
CA ALA A 215 8.95 8.72 25.00
C ALA A 215 8.28 10.11 25.00
N LEU A 216 7.02 10.20 24.53
CA LEU A 216 6.26 11.45 24.50
C LEU A 216 5.39 11.66 25.74
N GLY A 217 5.19 10.64 26.58
CA GLY A 217 4.23 10.64 27.68
C GLY A 217 2.77 10.61 27.20
N LEU A 218 2.50 9.94 26.08
CA LEU A 218 1.17 9.78 25.49
C LEU A 218 0.53 8.45 25.89
N ASP A 219 -0.81 8.39 25.85
CA ASP A 219 -1.55 7.14 25.99
C ASP A 219 -1.33 6.28 24.73
N VAL A 220 -1.01 5.00 24.92
CA VAL A 220 -0.78 4.06 23.81
C VAL A 220 -2.02 3.92 22.91
N GLY A 221 -3.22 4.07 23.47
CA GLY A 221 -4.47 4.11 22.70
C GLY A 221 -4.57 5.32 21.80
N ASP A 222 -4.10 6.49 22.26
CA ASP A 222 -4.03 7.69 21.43
C ASP A 222 -3.01 7.49 20.30
N GLY A 223 -1.86 6.88 20.57
CA GLY A 223 -0.88 6.53 19.53
C GLY A 223 -1.42 5.56 18.46
N LEU A 224 -2.20 4.55 18.87
CA LEU A 224 -2.88 3.64 17.95
C LEU A 224 -3.94 4.38 17.12
N LEU A 225 -4.77 5.21 17.75
CA LEU A 225 -5.81 5.99 17.08
C LEU A 225 -5.23 6.97 16.08
N LEU A 226 -4.12 7.62 16.41
CA LEU A 226 -3.40 8.48 15.47
C LEU A 226 -2.97 7.71 14.22
N ASN A 227 -2.43 6.49 14.38
CA ASN A 227 -2.06 5.64 13.26
C ASN A 227 -3.27 5.17 12.43
N LEU A 228 -4.45 5.04 13.03
CA LEU A 228 -5.67 4.70 12.28
C LEU A 228 -6.32 5.93 11.63
N ALA A 229 -6.17 7.13 12.20
CA ALA A 229 -6.68 8.37 11.62
C ALA A 229 -6.12 8.61 10.21
N TYR A 230 -4.81 8.37 10.04
CA TYR A 230 -4.09 8.48 8.78
C TYR A 230 -4.55 7.49 7.69
N GLU A 231 -5.40 6.52 8.01
CA GLU A 231 -5.88 5.49 7.07
C GLU A 231 -7.19 5.85 6.36
N SER A 232 -7.84 6.99 6.70
CA SER A 232 -9.25 7.23 6.34
C SER A 232 -9.58 8.62 5.80
N THR A 233 -8.58 9.41 5.41
CA THR A 233 -8.74 10.84 5.05
C THR A 233 -7.69 11.37 4.08
N ALA A 234 -6.99 10.50 3.35
CA ALA A 234 -5.86 10.86 2.50
C ALA A 234 -6.25 10.95 1.01
N PHE A 235 -6.29 12.17 0.47
CA PHE A 235 -6.41 12.39 -0.97
C PHE A 235 -5.03 12.32 -1.63
N CYS A 236 -4.96 11.76 -2.82
CA CYS A 236 -3.66 11.43 -3.42
C CYS A 236 -3.70 11.56 -4.94
N THR A 237 -2.55 11.79 -5.56
CA THR A 237 -2.36 11.55 -6.99
C THR A 237 -1.05 10.82 -7.18
N SER A 238 -1.11 9.64 -7.79
CA SER A 238 0.05 8.81 -8.09
C SER A 238 0.19 8.56 -9.59
N ILE A 239 1.42 8.58 -10.08
CA ILE A 239 1.74 8.44 -11.50
C ILE A 239 2.89 7.45 -11.66
N LEU A 240 2.67 6.44 -12.49
CA LEU A 240 3.72 5.59 -13.06
C LEU A 240 3.92 5.97 -14.51
N ALA A 241 5.17 6.06 -14.95
CA ALA A 241 5.50 6.30 -16.35
C ALA A 241 6.74 5.52 -16.77
N GLN A 242 6.77 5.12 -18.03
CA GLN A 242 7.93 4.53 -18.67
C GLN A 242 8.41 5.41 -19.83
N ASP A 243 9.71 5.73 -19.87
CA ASP A 243 10.30 6.42 -21.02
C ASP A 243 10.48 5.50 -22.25
N LYS A 244 11.05 6.04 -23.33
CA LYS A 244 11.39 5.29 -24.55
C LYS A 244 12.50 4.26 -24.36
N ASN A 245 13.35 4.42 -23.35
CA ASN A 245 14.44 3.51 -23.04
C ASN A 245 14.00 2.38 -22.10
N GLY A 246 12.77 2.44 -21.59
CA GLY A 246 12.21 1.44 -20.69
C GLY A 246 12.44 1.72 -19.21
N HIS A 247 12.95 2.90 -18.85
CA HIS A 247 13.10 3.29 -17.44
C HIS A 247 11.75 3.61 -16.80
N ILE A 248 11.55 3.10 -15.59
CA ILE A 248 10.33 3.34 -14.80
C ILE A 248 10.54 4.53 -13.86
N TYR A 249 9.60 5.47 -13.92
CA TYR A 249 9.50 6.62 -13.03
C TYR A 249 8.18 6.57 -12.26
N HIS A 250 8.25 6.87 -10.98
CA HIS A 250 7.11 6.87 -10.09
C HIS A 250 7.09 8.19 -9.30
N GLY A 251 5.97 8.88 -9.29
CA GLY A 251 5.82 10.10 -8.53
C GLY A 251 4.42 10.25 -7.97
N ARG A 252 4.31 10.97 -6.86
CA ARG A 252 3.04 11.15 -6.18
C ARG A 252 2.93 12.44 -5.37
N ASN A 253 1.71 12.94 -5.20
CA ASN A 253 1.33 13.94 -4.21
C ASN A 253 0.56 13.28 -3.06
N MET A 254 0.88 13.67 -1.82
CA MET A 254 0.07 13.40 -0.63
C MET A 254 -0.73 14.63 -0.29
N ASP A 255 -2.06 14.53 -0.37
CA ASP A 255 -2.99 15.56 0.01
C ASP A 255 -3.71 15.15 1.30
N TYR A 256 -3.67 16.00 2.31
CA TYR A 256 -4.26 15.71 3.60
C TYR A 256 -4.66 17.01 4.30
N ALA A 257 -5.63 16.93 5.20
CA ALA A 257 -5.93 18.03 6.11
C ALA A 257 -4.73 18.32 7.04
N PHE A 258 -4.85 19.26 7.98
CA PHE A 258 -3.79 19.53 8.97
C PHE A 258 -2.44 19.92 8.36
N GLY A 259 -2.44 20.60 7.20
CA GLY A 259 -1.20 20.97 6.53
C GLY A 259 -0.32 21.92 7.32
N ASP A 260 -0.85 22.59 8.34
CA ASP A 260 -0.07 23.36 9.32
C ASP A 260 0.75 22.44 10.26
N ILE A 261 0.30 21.21 10.49
CA ILE A 261 0.99 20.19 11.31
C ILE A 261 1.84 19.27 10.44
N LEU A 262 1.23 18.62 9.46
CA LEU A 262 1.86 17.49 8.74
C LEU A 262 3.07 17.90 7.92
N ARG A 263 3.08 19.12 7.39
CA ARG A 263 4.25 19.68 6.69
C ARG A 263 5.47 19.81 7.61
N GLN A 264 5.27 20.06 8.89
CA GLN A 264 6.36 20.21 9.88
C GLN A 264 6.92 18.86 10.34
N ILE A 265 6.12 17.80 10.28
CA ILE A 265 6.50 16.44 10.75
C ILE A 265 6.72 15.46 9.61
N THR A 266 6.66 15.90 8.35
CA THR A 266 7.01 15.08 7.19
C THR A 266 8.51 14.76 7.24
N ILE A 267 8.83 13.48 7.16
CA ILE A 267 10.21 12.96 7.18
C ILE A 267 10.40 11.94 6.07
N GLU A 268 11.62 11.91 5.54
CA GLU A 268 12.12 10.74 4.82
C GLU A 268 12.85 9.83 5.79
N VAL A 269 12.72 8.53 5.61
CA VAL A 269 13.28 7.54 6.53
C VAL A 269 14.00 6.46 5.75
N ASN A 270 15.30 6.32 5.98
CA ASN A 270 16.05 5.12 5.61
C ASN A 270 15.88 4.08 6.71
N PHE A 271 15.30 2.93 6.36
CA PHE A 271 15.25 1.78 7.25
C PHE A 271 16.49 0.93 7.03
N VAL A 272 17.36 0.91 8.04
CA VAL A 272 18.73 0.39 7.94
C VAL A 272 18.85 -0.94 8.66
N LYS A 273 19.45 -1.95 8.02
CA LYS A 273 19.80 -3.23 8.65
C LYS A 273 21.21 -3.61 8.22
N ASN A 274 22.07 -4.00 9.17
CA ASN A 274 23.46 -4.35 8.91
C ASN A 274 24.23 -3.22 8.20
N GLY A 275 23.96 -1.98 8.57
CA GLY A 275 24.57 -0.79 7.97
C GLY A 275 24.12 -0.43 6.55
N GLN A 276 23.17 -1.17 5.95
CA GLN A 276 22.65 -0.91 4.61
C GLN A 276 21.19 -0.47 4.64
N VAL A 277 20.81 0.44 3.73
CA VAL A 277 19.41 0.83 3.53
C VAL A 277 18.66 -0.35 2.91
N LYS A 278 17.72 -0.93 3.66
CA LYS A 278 16.84 -2.00 3.18
C LYS A 278 15.70 -1.46 2.35
N TYR A 279 15.09 -0.38 2.82
CA TYR A 279 14.08 0.38 2.09
C TYR A 279 14.06 1.82 2.60
N ARG A 280 13.52 2.72 1.80
CA ARG A 280 13.33 4.13 2.13
C ARG A 280 11.85 4.47 2.01
N GLY A 281 11.36 5.35 2.88
CA GLY A 281 9.96 5.79 2.85
C GLY A 281 9.80 7.24 3.22
N THR A 282 8.65 7.80 2.87
CA THR A 282 8.20 9.11 3.35
C THR A 282 7.03 8.88 4.29
N THR A 283 7.09 9.49 5.48
CA THR A 283 6.07 9.36 6.51
C THR A 283 5.96 10.64 7.35
N PHE A 284 5.03 10.64 8.29
CA PHE A 284 4.93 11.65 9.34
C PHE A 284 5.54 11.11 10.63
N PHE A 285 6.32 11.92 11.35
CA PHE A 285 6.82 11.48 12.65
C PHE A 285 5.65 11.14 13.59
N GLY A 286 5.68 9.97 14.23
CA GLY A 286 4.57 9.41 15.00
C GLY A 286 3.71 8.38 14.23
N TYR A 287 3.84 8.31 12.91
CA TYR A 287 3.16 7.34 12.06
C TYR A 287 4.11 6.21 11.63
N VAL A 288 3.78 4.97 11.99
CA VAL A 288 4.64 3.80 11.77
C VAL A 288 4.38 3.09 10.43
N GLY A 289 3.32 3.48 9.73
CA GLY A 289 3.03 3.03 8.37
C GLY A 289 3.87 3.72 7.29
N LEU A 290 3.80 3.23 6.06
CA LEU A 290 4.33 3.92 4.87
C LEU A 290 3.28 3.97 3.77
N TRP A 291 2.86 5.17 3.38
CA TRP A 291 2.06 5.37 2.17
C TRP A 291 2.93 5.52 0.92
N THR A 292 4.22 5.78 1.09
CA THR A 292 5.14 6.08 -0.01
C THR A 292 6.52 5.55 0.34
N GLY A 293 7.12 4.78 -0.57
CA GLY A 293 8.48 4.27 -0.35
C GLY A 293 9.05 3.52 -1.54
N GLN A 294 10.32 3.14 -1.41
CA GLN A 294 11.04 2.33 -2.38
C GLN A 294 11.90 1.28 -1.68
N SER A 295 12.02 0.13 -2.32
CA SER A 295 13.03 -0.88 -2.04
C SER A 295 14.11 -0.78 -3.12
N PRO A 296 15.36 -0.40 -2.78
CA PRO A 296 16.42 -0.13 -3.75
C PRO A 296 16.64 -1.29 -4.72
N TYR A 297 16.69 -0.97 -6.02
CA TYR A 297 16.90 -1.93 -7.12
C TYR A 297 15.82 -3.02 -7.24
N LYS A 298 14.65 -2.81 -6.63
CA LYS A 298 13.54 -3.76 -6.66
C LYS A 298 12.24 -3.12 -7.14
N PHE A 299 11.65 -2.24 -6.32
CA PHE A 299 10.37 -1.61 -6.64
C PHE A 299 10.11 -0.34 -5.81
N THR A 300 9.11 0.43 -6.22
CA THR A 300 8.57 1.63 -5.59
C THR A 300 7.09 1.44 -5.34
N ILE A 301 6.54 1.99 -4.26
CA ILE A 301 5.12 1.89 -3.90
C ILE A 301 4.59 3.25 -3.46
N SER A 302 3.41 3.61 -3.95
CA SER A 302 2.52 4.55 -3.29
C SER A 302 1.14 3.92 -3.09
N GLY A 303 0.41 4.38 -2.08
CA GLY A 303 -0.99 4.01 -1.87
C GLY A 303 -1.88 5.24 -1.90
N ASP A 304 -3.03 5.12 -2.57
CA ASP A 304 -4.04 6.17 -2.66
C ASP A 304 -5.37 5.64 -2.09
N GLU A 305 -6.06 6.45 -1.28
CA GLU A 305 -7.31 6.04 -0.64
C GLU A 305 -8.42 5.78 -1.66
N ARG A 306 -9.22 4.72 -1.41
CA ARG A 306 -10.42 4.40 -2.17
C ARG A 306 -11.64 4.49 -1.25
N ASP A 307 -12.29 5.64 -1.19
CA ASP A 307 -13.44 5.86 -0.29
C ASP A 307 -14.70 5.15 -0.81
N GLN A 308 -14.93 3.94 -0.30
CA GLN A 308 -16.08 3.08 -0.66
C GLN A 308 -16.78 2.47 0.58
N GLY A 309 -16.42 2.89 1.80
CA GLY A 309 -16.93 2.27 3.02
C GLY A 309 -16.94 3.22 4.23
N ASN A 310 -17.81 2.94 5.19
CA ASN A 310 -17.92 3.80 6.38
C ASN A 310 -16.77 3.57 7.36
N TRP A 311 -16.39 4.62 8.09
CA TRP A 311 -15.36 4.57 9.14
C TRP A 311 -15.59 3.44 10.17
N TRP A 312 -16.84 3.13 10.51
CA TRP A 312 -17.18 2.03 11.43
C TRP A 312 -16.84 0.65 10.86
N GLU A 313 -16.94 0.46 9.55
CA GLU A 313 -16.53 -0.80 8.91
C GLU A 313 -15.01 -0.93 8.98
N ASN A 314 -14.27 0.18 8.81
CA ASN A 314 -12.80 0.22 9.00
C ASN A 314 -12.43 -0.19 10.44
N ALA A 315 -13.11 0.37 11.43
CA ALA A 315 -12.92 0.02 12.83
C ALA A 315 -13.26 -1.46 13.12
N VAL A 316 -14.38 -1.97 12.60
CA VAL A 316 -14.74 -3.39 12.76
C VAL A 316 -13.71 -4.31 12.11
N ALA A 317 -13.22 -3.99 10.91
CA ALA A 317 -12.19 -4.81 10.27
C ALA A 317 -10.83 -4.74 10.99
N ALA A 318 -10.43 -3.56 11.45
CA ALA A 318 -9.20 -3.36 12.21
C ALA A 318 -9.24 -4.12 13.54
N PHE A 319 -10.31 -3.94 14.32
CA PHE A 319 -10.36 -4.38 15.70
C PHE A 319 -10.97 -5.77 15.92
N LEU A 320 -11.86 -6.26 15.03
CA LEU A 320 -12.50 -7.58 15.18
C LEU A 320 -11.99 -8.62 14.18
N ARG A 321 -11.40 -8.21 13.05
CA ARG A 321 -10.92 -9.13 11.99
C ARG A 321 -9.40 -9.16 11.84
N HIS A 322 -8.66 -8.46 12.71
CA HIS A 322 -7.20 -8.35 12.67
C HIS A 322 -6.65 -8.04 11.27
N SER A 323 -7.39 -7.23 10.50
CA SER A 323 -6.95 -6.81 9.17
C SER A 323 -5.84 -5.78 9.29
N SER A 324 -4.85 -5.82 8.39
CA SER A 324 -3.74 -4.89 8.42
C SER A 324 -4.18 -3.50 7.95
N PRO A 325 -3.72 -2.41 8.59
CA PRO A 325 -3.72 -1.10 7.97
C PRO A 325 -3.03 -1.14 6.60
N VAL A 326 -3.52 -0.32 5.69
CA VAL A 326 -3.12 -0.30 4.28
C VAL A 326 -1.66 0.11 4.16
N SER A 327 -1.26 1.16 4.87
CA SER A 327 0.12 1.66 4.92
C SER A 327 1.08 0.70 5.64
N TRP A 328 0.57 -0.13 6.56
CA TRP A 328 1.38 -1.11 7.28
C TRP A 328 1.73 -2.28 6.36
N LEU A 329 0.77 -2.75 5.56
CA LEU A 329 1.03 -3.73 4.52
C LEU A 329 2.07 -3.20 3.52
N THR A 330 1.97 -1.95 3.08
CA THR A 330 3.00 -1.34 2.22
C THR A 330 4.39 -1.37 2.86
N ARG A 331 4.51 -1.05 4.15
CA ARG A 331 5.80 -1.13 4.85
C ARG A 331 6.31 -2.57 4.98
N THR A 332 5.43 -3.54 5.23
CA THR A 332 5.79 -4.97 5.24
C THR A 332 6.30 -5.41 3.88
N VAL A 333 5.59 -5.06 2.79
CA VAL A 333 6.01 -5.35 1.42
C VAL A 333 7.39 -4.75 1.11
N LEU A 334 7.61 -3.47 1.43
CA LEU A 334 8.92 -2.82 1.25
C LEU A 334 10.05 -3.54 1.99
N SER A 335 9.74 -4.12 3.15
CA SER A 335 10.69 -4.82 4.01
C SER A 335 10.97 -6.26 3.56
N GLU A 336 9.95 -6.96 3.05
CA GLU A 336 9.98 -8.42 2.89
C GLU A 336 10.01 -8.87 1.42
N ALA A 337 9.37 -8.14 0.50
CA ALA A 337 9.30 -8.57 -0.90
C ALA A 337 10.68 -8.58 -1.56
N GLU A 338 10.94 -9.65 -2.31
CA GLU A 338 12.22 -9.86 -2.96
C GLU A 338 12.36 -9.04 -4.24
N ASP A 339 11.26 -8.82 -4.96
CA ASP A 339 11.21 -8.11 -6.24
C ASP A 339 9.83 -7.50 -6.51
N PHE A 340 9.63 -6.96 -7.72
CA PHE A 340 8.39 -6.35 -8.17
C PHE A 340 7.21 -7.33 -8.18
N GLU A 341 7.39 -8.54 -8.70
CA GLU A 341 6.33 -9.54 -8.81
C GLU A 341 5.87 -10.02 -7.43
N ALA A 342 6.80 -10.27 -6.50
CA ALA A 342 6.49 -10.58 -5.12
C ALA A 342 5.73 -9.44 -4.44
N ALA A 343 6.10 -8.18 -4.70
CA ALA A 343 5.40 -7.03 -4.16
C ALA A 343 3.95 -6.93 -4.67
N VAL A 344 3.74 -7.07 -5.99
CA VAL A 344 2.40 -7.08 -6.60
C VAL A 344 1.56 -8.22 -6.04
N HIS A 345 2.15 -9.40 -5.86
CA HIS A 345 1.49 -10.58 -5.30
C HIS A 345 1.01 -10.36 -3.87
N MET A 346 1.89 -9.90 -2.98
CA MET A 346 1.58 -9.60 -1.58
C MET A 346 0.47 -8.53 -1.46
N LEU A 347 0.45 -7.53 -2.34
CA LEU A 347 -0.55 -6.47 -2.34
C LEU A 347 -1.90 -6.91 -2.94
N SER A 348 -1.86 -7.77 -3.96
CA SER A 348 -3.05 -8.20 -4.72
C SER A 348 -3.81 -9.32 -4.05
N LYS A 349 -3.27 -9.99 -3.02
CA LYS A 349 -3.91 -11.15 -2.38
C LYS A 349 -4.18 -12.31 -3.36
N THR A 350 -3.37 -12.44 -4.41
CA THR A 350 -3.53 -13.49 -5.41
C THR A 350 -2.85 -14.75 -4.87
N PRO A 351 -3.46 -15.95 -4.89
CA PRO A 351 -2.74 -17.18 -4.55
C PRO A 351 -1.61 -17.42 -5.56
N ILE A 352 -0.43 -17.85 -5.10
CA ILE A 352 0.63 -18.29 -6.01
C ILE A 352 0.11 -19.51 -6.78
N ILE A 353 0.24 -19.50 -8.11
CA ILE A 353 0.38 -20.75 -8.87
C ILE A 353 1.88 -20.92 -9.10
N ALA A 354 2.62 -21.34 -8.09
CA ALA A 354 4.00 -21.78 -8.24
C ALA A 354 4.32 -22.70 -7.07
N ASP A 355 4.70 -23.92 -7.42
CA ASP A 355 4.86 -25.08 -6.53
C ASP A 355 6.12 -24.97 -5.64
N VAL A 356 6.55 -23.76 -5.29
CA VAL A 356 7.74 -23.48 -4.50
C VAL A 356 7.46 -22.33 -3.54
N PHE A 357 7.55 -22.64 -2.24
CA PHE A 357 7.50 -21.72 -1.09
C PHE A 357 6.14 -21.41 -0.45
N GLU A 358 5.38 -22.46 -0.14
CA GLU A 358 4.02 -22.39 0.44
C GLU A 358 3.93 -21.72 1.84
N ALA A 359 4.92 -21.81 2.72
CA ALA A 359 4.71 -21.46 4.14
C ALA A 359 4.79 -19.94 4.47
N ALA A 360 5.66 -19.18 3.79
CA ALA A 360 5.79 -17.74 4.04
C ALA A 360 4.80 -16.93 3.19
N VAL A 361 4.46 -17.42 1.99
CA VAL A 361 3.60 -16.70 1.06
C VAL A 361 2.11 -16.92 1.35
N ASP A 362 1.71 -18.03 2.00
CA ASP A 362 0.31 -18.21 2.40
C ASP A 362 -0.15 -17.22 3.50
N MET A 363 0.78 -16.71 4.33
CA MET A 363 0.50 -15.66 5.33
C MET A 363 0.37 -14.26 4.72
N LEU A 364 1.14 -13.97 3.66
CA LEU A 364 1.22 -12.64 3.04
C LEU A 364 0.24 -12.47 1.87
N SER A 365 -0.04 -13.54 1.12
CA SER A 365 -1.00 -13.52 0.00
C SER A 365 -2.46 -13.49 0.42
N LYS A 366 -2.75 -13.50 1.73
CA LYS A 366 -4.13 -13.43 2.26
C LYS A 366 -4.42 -12.18 3.06
N THR A 367 -3.46 -11.26 3.27
CA THR A 367 -3.59 -10.17 4.23
C THR A 367 -4.82 -9.29 3.95
N PRO A 368 -5.88 -9.43 4.77
CA PRO A 368 -7.03 -8.54 4.69
C PRO A 368 -6.57 -7.14 5.06
N ILE A 369 -7.04 -6.12 4.34
CA ILE A 369 -6.82 -4.72 4.73
C ILE A 369 -8.06 -4.12 5.34
N ILE A 370 -7.83 -3.12 6.19
CA ILE A 370 -8.91 -2.44 6.92
C ILE A 370 -9.76 -1.54 6.04
N ALA A 371 -9.25 -1.04 4.91
CA ALA A 371 -9.93 -0.09 4.02
C ALA A 371 -9.65 -0.43 2.56
N ASP A 372 -10.47 0.06 1.63
CA ASP A 372 -10.19 -0.09 0.20
C ASP A 372 -9.05 0.87 -0.21
N VAL A 373 -8.25 0.50 -1.20
CA VAL A 373 -7.05 1.27 -1.61
C VAL A 373 -6.73 1.04 -3.08
N TYR A 374 -6.05 2.00 -3.70
CA TYR A 374 -5.24 1.79 -4.89
C TYR A 374 -3.77 1.65 -4.52
N TYR A 375 -3.13 0.52 -4.85
CA TYR A 375 -1.68 0.41 -4.75
C TYR A 375 -1.04 0.64 -6.11
N ILE A 376 -0.11 1.58 -6.17
CA ILE A 376 0.64 1.90 -7.37
C ILE A 376 2.05 1.37 -7.16
N VAL A 377 2.52 0.49 -8.05
CA VAL A 377 3.81 -0.20 -7.90
C VAL A 377 4.62 -0.04 -9.17
N GLY A 378 5.88 0.38 -9.07
CA GLY A 378 6.81 0.48 -10.20
C GLY A 378 8.11 -0.27 -9.92
N GLY A 379 8.51 -1.17 -10.82
CA GLY A 379 9.73 -1.97 -10.72
C GLY A 379 10.96 -1.29 -11.33
N VAL A 380 11.89 -2.10 -11.83
CA VAL A 380 13.17 -1.67 -12.42
C VAL A 380 13.28 -2.00 -13.91
N THR A 381 12.48 -2.93 -14.42
CA THR A 381 12.51 -3.34 -15.82
C THR A 381 11.35 -2.75 -16.63
N PRO A 382 11.45 -2.69 -17.98
CA PRO A 382 10.37 -2.17 -18.81
C PRO A 382 9.07 -2.96 -18.58
N LYS A 383 7.94 -2.25 -18.53
CA LYS A 383 6.58 -2.73 -18.25
C LYS A 383 6.29 -3.08 -16.80
N GLU A 384 7.28 -3.07 -15.90
CA GLU A 384 7.05 -3.24 -14.46
C GLU A 384 6.43 -1.97 -13.85
N GLY A 385 5.15 -1.76 -14.12
CA GLY A 385 4.35 -0.73 -13.49
C GLY A 385 2.89 -1.14 -13.47
N VAL A 386 2.22 -1.03 -12.33
CA VAL A 386 0.84 -1.47 -12.18
C VAL A 386 0.09 -0.64 -11.16
N VAL A 387 -1.20 -0.40 -11.42
CA VAL A 387 -2.17 0.08 -10.43
C VAL A 387 -3.06 -1.09 -10.03
N ILE A 388 -3.09 -1.42 -8.75
CA ILE A 388 -3.93 -2.48 -8.16
C ILE A 388 -5.09 -1.79 -7.46
N THR A 389 -6.30 -1.90 -8.02
CA THR A 389 -7.51 -1.44 -7.35
C THR A 389 -7.95 -2.53 -6.38
N ARG A 390 -7.96 -2.25 -5.07
CA ARG A 390 -8.08 -3.27 -4.04
C ARG A 390 -9.22 -2.99 -3.08
N LYS A 391 -10.06 -4.02 -2.87
CA LYS A 391 -11.06 -4.09 -1.80
C LYS A 391 -10.51 -4.88 -0.62
N ARG A 392 -11.09 -4.73 0.57
CA ARG A 392 -10.72 -5.55 1.75
C ARG A 392 -10.61 -7.05 1.46
N SER A 393 -11.50 -7.57 0.61
CA SER A 393 -11.57 -8.99 0.25
C SER A 393 -10.52 -9.46 -0.76
N GLY A 394 -9.98 -8.56 -1.60
CA GLY A 394 -9.09 -8.89 -2.71
C GLY A 394 -9.05 -7.80 -3.80
N PRO A 395 -8.37 -8.06 -4.92
CA PRO A 395 -8.22 -7.10 -6.00
C PRO A 395 -9.53 -7.04 -6.81
N VAL A 396 -9.90 -5.83 -7.22
CA VAL A 396 -11.01 -5.55 -8.13
C VAL A 396 -10.51 -5.49 -9.56
N ASP A 397 -9.34 -4.88 -9.75
CA ASP A 397 -8.71 -4.67 -11.04
C ASP A 397 -7.20 -4.55 -10.89
N ILE A 398 -6.47 -4.99 -11.92
CA ILE A 398 -5.01 -4.89 -12.05
C ILE A 398 -4.73 -4.20 -13.38
N TRP A 399 -4.22 -2.98 -13.33
CA TRP A 399 -4.03 -2.11 -14.49
C TRP A 399 -2.53 -1.88 -14.76
N PRO A 400 -1.85 -2.80 -15.48
CA PRO A 400 -0.43 -2.71 -15.77
C PRO A 400 -0.14 -1.63 -16.84
N LEU A 401 1.10 -1.15 -16.90
CA LEU A 401 1.61 -0.38 -18.04
C LEU A 401 1.48 -1.22 -19.32
N ASP A 402 1.12 -0.56 -20.42
CA ASP A 402 1.10 -1.18 -21.74
C ASP A 402 1.70 -0.22 -22.79
N PRO A 403 3.03 -0.02 -22.78
CA PRO A 403 3.68 0.94 -23.66
C PRO A 403 3.50 0.63 -25.16
N LEU A 404 3.27 -0.64 -25.51
CA LEU A 404 3.07 -1.07 -26.91
C LEU A 404 1.74 -0.58 -27.48
N SER A 405 0.71 -0.48 -26.65
CA SER A 405 -0.61 0.08 -27.01
C SER A 405 -0.73 1.57 -26.67
N GLY A 406 0.39 2.26 -26.41
CA GLY A 406 0.41 3.68 -26.04
C GLY A 406 0.15 3.97 -24.56
N GLY A 407 -0.10 2.96 -23.73
CA GLY A 407 -0.27 3.06 -22.29
C GLY A 407 1.05 3.15 -21.52
N TRP A 408 1.92 4.09 -21.88
CA TRP A 408 3.24 4.29 -21.26
C TRP A 408 3.20 4.98 -19.90
N TYR A 409 2.02 5.39 -19.42
CA TYR A 409 1.80 5.84 -18.04
C TYR A 409 0.48 5.32 -17.46
N ARG A 410 0.38 5.39 -16.14
CA ARG A 410 -0.85 5.21 -15.35
C ARG A 410 -0.99 6.39 -14.39
N VAL A 411 -2.20 6.93 -14.29
CA VAL A 411 -2.55 8.00 -13.36
C VAL A 411 -3.66 7.49 -12.48
N GLU A 412 -3.39 7.39 -11.19
CA GLU A 412 -4.40 7.07 -10.18
C GLU A 412 -4.55 8.25 -9.22
N THR A 413 -5.77 8.45 -8.74
CA THR A 413 -6.11 9.47 -7.74
C THR A 413 -6.92 8.80 -6.64
N ASN A 414 -8.21 9.08 -6.49
CA ASN A 414 -9.05 8.49 -5.44
C ASN A 414 -10.38 7.93 -5.98
N TYR A 415 -10.44 7.57 -7.25
CA TYR A 415 -11.65 7.03 -7.89
C TYR A 415 -11.29 6.03 -8.97
N ASP A 416 -12.14 5.03 -9.20
CA ASP A 416 -11.82 3.93 -10.10
C ASP A 416 -11.51 4.42 -11.53
N HIS A 417 -10.49 3.83 -12.19
CA HIS A 417 -10.04 4.30 -13.50
C HIS A 417 -11.07 4.17 -14.63
N TRP A 418 -11.98 3.21 -14.51
CA TRP A 418 -13.11 3.01 -15.43
C TRP A 418 -14.32 3.92 -15.14
N THR A 419 -14.23 4.80 -14.15
CA THR A 419 -15.30 5.74 -13.79
C THR A 419 -14.95 7.17 -14.19
N THR A 420 -15.98 8.00 -14.34
CA THR A 420 -15.80 9.44 -14.58
C THR A 420 -15.33 10.12 -13.29
N PRO A 421 -14.31 11.00 -13.35
CA PRO A 421 -13.92 11.83 -12.22
C PRO A 421 -15.13 12.56 -11.62
N PRO A 422 -15.27 12.63 -10.29
CA PRO A 422 -16.32 13.40 -9.67
C PRO A 422 -16.18 14.89 -10.05
N PRO A 423 -17.28 15.62 -10.36
CA PRO A 423 -17.19 17.02 -10.83
C PRO A 423 -16.50 17.99 -9.88
N PHE A 424 -16.42 17.65 -8.59
CA PHE A 424 -15.78 18.45 -7.55
C PHE A 424 -14.30 18.11 -7.33
N ASP A 425 -13.78 17.02 -7.91
CA ASP A 425 -12.38 16.60 -7.81
C ASP A 425 -11.94 15.86 -9.09
N ASP A 426 -11.56 16.62 -10.12
CA ASP A 426 -10.92 16.09 -11.32
C ASP A 426 -9.43 16.44 -11.37
N ARG A 427 -8.63 15.71 -10.58
CA ARG A 427 -7.17 15.74 -10.66
C ARG A 427 -6.59 14.84 -11.76
N ARG A 428 -7.30 13.77 -12.16
CA ARG A 428 -6.82 12.83 -13.19
C ARG A 428 -6.71 13.50 -14.56
N THR A 429 -7.73 14.22 -15.02
CA THR A 429 -7.74 14.82 -16.37
C THR A 429 -6.59 15.82 -16.56
N PRO A 430 -6.32 16.75 -15.62
CA PRO A 430 -5.18 17.67 -15.72
C PRO A 430 -3.82 16.96 -15.68
N ALA A 431 -3.65 15.91 -14.86
CA ALA A 431 -2.41 15.13 -14.84
C ALA A 431 -2.17 14.41 -16.17
N VAL A 432 -3.20 13.77 -16.73
CA VAL A 432 -3.17 13.13 -18.06
C VAL A 432 -2.81 14.14 -19.15
N LYS A 433 -3.43 15.33 -19.13
CA LYS A 433 -3.13 16.41 -20.07
C LYS A 433 -1.66 16.85 -19.97
N ALA A 434 -1.14 17.00 -18.76
CA ALA A 434 0.25 17.40 -18.52
C ALA A 434 1.26 16.31 -18.92
N LEU A 435 0.94 15.03 -18.72
CA LEU A 435 1.76 13.90 -19.19
C LEU A 435 1.78 13.84 -20.72
N ASN A 436 0.63 14.01 -21.37
CA ASN A 436 0.55 14.04 -22.83
C ASN A 436 1.33 15.21 -23.43
N ALA A 437 1.28 16.39 -22.80
CA ALA A 437 2.06 17.55 -23.21
C ALA A 437 3.58 17.36 -22.97
N THR A 438 3.96 16.64 -21.92
CA THR A 438 5.36 16.27 -21.65
C THR A 438 5.87 15.29 -22.71
N GLY A 439 5.08 14.27 -23.03
CA GLY A 439 5.42 13.20 -23.97
C GLY A 439 6.39 12.17 -23.39
N GLN A 440 6.33 10.95 -23.94
CA GLN A 440 7.14 9.81 -23.47
C GLN A 440 8.66 10.04 -23.63
N GLU A 441 9.06 10.87 -24.61
CA GLU A 441 10.49 11.16 -24.86
C GLU A 441 11.11 12.05 -23.78
N ASN A 442 10.30 12.87 -23.10
CA ASN A 442 10.78 13.84 -22.11
C ASN A 442 10.45 13.46 -20.67
N ILE A 443 9.83 12.30 -20.45
CA ILE A 443 9.47 11.87 -19.09
C ILE A 443 10.72 11.42 -18.31
N ASN A 444 10.88 11.99 -17.12
CA ASN A 444 11.90 11.67 -16.12
C ASN A 444 11.44 12.21 -14.76
N LEU A 445 12.20 12.00 -13.68
CA LEU A 445 11.81 12.47 -12.34
C LEU A 445 11.54 14.00 -12.28
N LYS A 446 12.29 14.81 -13.04
CA LYS A 446 12.12 16.27 -13.05
C LYS A 446 10.85 16.69 -13.77
N SER A 447 10.56 16.13 -14.95
CA SER A 447 9.32 16.42 -15.66
C SER A 447 8.10 15.83 -14.95
N LEU A 448 8.25 14.68 -14.29
CA LEU A 448 7.20 14.09 -13.44
C LEU A 448 6.87 14.98 -12.24
N TYR A 449 7.88 15.55 -11.57
CA TYR A 449 7.67 16.54 -10.52
C TYR A 449 6.92 17.79 -11.03
N LYS A 450 7.19 18.23 -12.26
CA LYS A 450 6.45 19.34 -12.89
C LYS A 450 4.99 18.98 -13.16
N VAL A 451 4.71 17.77 -13.65
CA VAL A 451 3.33 17.26 -13.82
C VAL A 451 2.58 17.30 -12.48
N LEU A 452 3.21 16.81 -11.41
CA LEU A 452 2.66 16.84 -10.05
C LEU A 452 2.56 18.25 -9.45
N SER A 453 3.07 19.26 -10.13
CA SER A 453 2.98 20.68 -9.74
C SER A 453 1.91 21.46 -10.51
N VAL A 454 1.21 20.82 -11.45
CA VAL A 454 0.10 21.44 -12.19
C VAL A 454 -1.14 21.51 -11.30
N GLN A 455 -1.82 22.64 -11.24
CA GLN A 455 -3.12 22.71 -10.55
C GLN A 455 -4.22 22.05 -11.39
N PRO A 456 -5.16 21.29 -10.79
CA PRO A 456 -5.37 21.04 -9.36
C PRO A 456 -4.64 19.79 -8.82
N VAL A 457 -3.75 19.13 -9.60
CA VAL A 457 -2.95 17.99 -9.11
C VAL A 457 -2.13 18.39 -7.89
N LEU A 458 -1.52 19.57 -7.95
CA LEU A 458 -1.08 20.32 -6.78
C LEU A 458 -2.25 21.16 -6.26
N ASN A 459 -2.61 20.99 -4.99
CA ASN A 459 -3.70 21.72 -4.35
C ASN A 459 -3.34 22.09 -2.90
N LYS A 460 -4.18 22.94 -2.28
CA LYS A 460 -3.92 23.52 -0.95
C LYS A 460 -3.70 22.48 0.15
N ASP A 461 -4.23 21.28 -0.05
CA ASP A 461 -4.15 20.16 0.88
C ASP A 461 -2.90 19.30 0.61
N THR A 462 -2.17 19.53 -0.51
CA THR A 462 -0.90 18.86 -0.78
C THR A 462 0.12 19.17 0.32
N ILE A 463 0.54 18.12 1.03
CA ILE A 463 1.54 18.12 2.09
C ILE A 463 2.93 17.92 1.51
N TYR A 464 3.10 16.91 0.65
CA TYR A 464 4.37 16.61 0.02
C TYR A 464 4.22 16.01 -1.37
N THR A 465 5.29 16.15 -2.16
CA THR A 465 5.47 15.47 -3.44
C THR A 465 6.70 14.59 -3.36
N THR A 466 6.58 13.32 -3.73
CA THR A 466 7.71 12.39 -3.86
C THR A 466 7.87 11.99 -5.31
N VAL A 467 9.12 11.95 -5.79
CA VAL A 467 9.49 11.30 -7.06
C VAL A 467 10.60 10.28 -6.79
N MET A 468 10.50 9.13 -7.43
CA MET A 468 11.34 7.97 -7.15
C MET A 468 11.46 7.05 -8.37
N SER A 469 12.55 6.28 -8.40
CA SER A 469 12.77 5.21 -9.37
C SER A 469 13.60 4.13 -8.69
N ALA A 470 13.10 2.90 -8.66
CA ALA A 470 13.79 1.80 -7.99
C ALA A 470 15.16 1.50 -8.61
N ALA A 471 15.33 1.76 -9.91
CA ALA A 471 16.58 1.56 -10.63
C ALA A 471 17.65 2.63 -10.29
N ALA A 472 17.22 3.80 -9.80
CA ALA A 472 18.08 4.90 -9.39
C ALA A 472 17.73 5.34 -7.96
N PRO A 473 17.96 4.48 -6.95
CA PRO A 473 17.42 4.68 -5.61
C PRO A 473 17.95 5.94 -4.91
N ASP A 474 19.14 6.40 -5.26
CA ASP A 474 19.73 7.63 -4.72
C ASP A 474 18.98 8.90 -5.18
N GLN A 475 18.13 8.80 -6.21
CA GLN A 475 17.31 9.90 -6.71
C GLN A 475 15.94 10.01 -6.03
N TYR A 476 15.65 9.17 -5.03
CA TYR A 476 14.44 9.33 -4.20
C TYR A 476 14.43 10.72 -3.56
N MET A 477 13.39 11.49 -3.87
CA MET A 477 13.26 12.86 -3.41
C MET A 477 11.82 13.18 -3.05
N THR A 478 11.65 13.66 -1.83
CA THR A 478 10.43 14.28 -1.33
C THR A 478 10.63 15.76 -1.11
N ARG A 479 9.60 16.54 -1.42
CA ARG A 479 9.53 17.97 -1.17
C ARG A 479 8.23 18.29 -0.45
N VAL A 480 8.33 18.95 0.70
CA VAL A 480 7.17 19.48 1.41
C VAL A 480 6.59 20.61 0.58
N ARG A 481 5.30 20.52 0.25
CA ARG A 481 4.61 21.46 -0.63
C ARG A 481 3.81 22.46 0.18
N THR A 482 3.83 23.69 -0.27
CA THR A 482 2.95 24.76 0.16
C THR A 482 2.38 25.39 -1.10
N LEU A 483 1.08 25.65 -1.12
CA LEU A 483 0.47 26.57 -2.06
C LEU A 483 0.36 27.89 -1.30
N GLU A 484 1.15 28.88 -1.70
CA GLU A 484 0.98 30.26 -1.26
C GLU A 484 -0.31 30.86 -1.81
#